data_AF-A0A8H3DF41-F1
#
_entry.id   AF-A0A8H3DF41-F1
#
_cell.length_a   1.000
_cell.length_b   1.000
_cell.length_c   1.000
_cell.angle_alpha   90.00
_cell.angle_beta   90.00
_cell.angle_gamma   90.00
#
_symmetry.space_group_name_H-M   'P 1'
#
loop_
_entity.id
_entity.type
_entity.pdbx_description
1 polymer ?
#
loop_
_entity_poly.entity_id
_entity_poly.type
_entity_poly.pdbx_seq_one_letter_code
_entity_poly.pdbx_strand_id
1 'polypeptide(L)'
;QPANTHCETCADDFCEVCFEAQHRKGTRKLHKFRPLESFQPVTTATPAQQDVEAETEETNVDEPNEELDADQPIAESSTAAPKSFLSKRAKSIPLRLTLQERKLLRLLESALHVSEYTDRVDILSYSSTRTKRAAAQIRELCAILSGLCLAADYKTGQELFEGRDFAANEDWFARVFEIGRRHKVMNPDKMRETYGKLIYLLMDAQSHDVSDLLGFSPVVPLVTVYSTLEDHGALAVLEDPRLEVATKEIISPPGASGRVRAEVQRNIRAKERAVEALVNDYAGTEASSRALRSSRRAAQKEEESDGLEKKASQENDKKPISAELLRQCIYSISDNSAFLRVNRDPCEIMIGYLKKYFHPTKCTPTKTLEEAAKVSFFFVRRPD
;
A
#
# COMPACT_ATOMS: atom_id res chain seq x y z
N GLN A 1 9.10 -28.54 -21.53
CA GLN A 1 8.18 -29.56 -22.11
C GLN A 1 8.71 -29.96 -23.48
N PRO A 2 8.63 -31.25 -23.86
CA PRO A 2 9.08 -31.71 -25.18
C PRO A 2 8.25 -31.07 -26.31
N ALA A 3 8.82 -31.01 -27.51
CA ALA A 3 8.13 -30.50 -28.68
C ALA A 3 7.19 -31.57 -29.24
N ASN A 4 5.90 -31.23 -29.35
CA ASN A 4 4.85 -32.14 -29.79
C ASN A 4 4.26 -31.71 -31.16
N THR A 5 4.57 -30.49 -31.60
CA THR A 5 3.94 -29.87 -32.78
C THR A 5 4.97 -29.16 -33.65
N HIS A 6 5.03 -29.49 -34.94
CA HIS A 6 5.85 -28.81 -35.94
C HIS A 6 5.00 -27.84 -36.76
N CYS A 7 5.45 -26.60 -36.96
CA CYS A 7 4.79 -25.62 -37.84
C CYS A 7 5.46 -25.54 -39.21
N GLU A 8 4.75 -25.90 -40.28
CA GLU A 8 5.31 -25.94 -41.65
C GLU A 8 5.64 -24.54 -42.20
N THR A 9 4.93 -23.51 -41.72
CA THR A 9 5.12 -22.12 -42.20
C THR A 9 6.21 -21.38 -41.41
N CYS A 10 6.45 -21.77 -40.15
CA CYS A 10 7.55 -21.24 -39.34
C CYS A 10 8.82 -22.09 -39.44
N ALA A 11 8.71 -23.32 -39.97
CA ALA A 11 9.76 -24.34 -40.04
C ALA A 11 10.40 -24.63 -38.66
N ASP A 12 9.59 -24.69 -37.61
CA ASP A 12 10.06 -24.79 -36.23
C ASP A 12 9.19 -25.72 -35.37
N ASP A 13 9.80 -26.29 -34.32
CA ASP A 13 9.23 -27.28 -33.42
C ASP A 13 8.83 -26.65 -32.08
N PHE A 14 7.54 -26.77 -31.74
CA PHE A 14 6.95 -26.18 -30.55
C PHE A 14 6.40 -27.23 -29.60
N CYS A 15 6.48 -26.97 -28.30
CA CYS A 15 5.57 -27.60 -27.33
C CYS A 15 4.17 -26.97 -27.43
N GLU A 16 3.14 -27.67 -26.93
CA GLU A 16 1.73 -27.25 -27.05
C GLU A 16 1.50 -25.82 -26.53
N VAL A 17 2.09 -25.48 -25.38
CA VAL A 17 1.95 -24.15 -24.77
C VAL A 17 2.61 -23.06 -25.62
N CYS A 18 3.80 -23.33 -26.17
CA CYS A 18 4.52 -22.38 -27.03
C CYS A 18 3.81 -22.20 -28.38
N PHE A 19 3.25 -23.28 -28.93
CA PHE A 19 2.49 -23.22 -30.17
C PHE A 19 1.25 -22.34 -30.02
N GLU A 20 0.46 -22.54 -28.97
CA GLU A 20 -0.70 -21.71 -28.66
C GLU A 20 -0.31 -20.25 -28.41
N ALA A 21 0.76 -19.98 -27.65
CA ALA A 21 1.19 -18.62 -27.37
C ALA A 21 1.55 -17.83 -28.65
N GLN A 22 2.23 -18.46 -29.60
CA GLN A 22 2.71 -17.80 -30.83
C GLN A 22 1.69 -17.80 -31.98
N HIS A 23 0.78 -18.79 -32.03
CA HIS A 23 -0.20 -18.95 -33.10
C HIS A 23 -1.61 -18.46 -32.72
N ARG A 24 -1.80 -17.92 -31.50
CA ARG A 24 -3.10 -17.39 -31.02
C ARG A 24 -3.51 -16.04 -31.59
N LYS A 25 -2.64 -15.27 -32.27
CA LYS A 25 -2.96 -13.92 -32.79
C LYS A 25 -2.43 -13.66 -34.20
N GLY A 26 -3.19 -12.89 -34.98
CA GLY A 26 -2.79 -12.40 -36.30
C GLY A 26 -2.87 -13.45 -37.44
N THR A 27 -2.12 -13.20 -38.51
CA THR A 27 -2.04 -14.03 -39.72
C THR A 27 -1.47 -15.43 -39.46
N ARG A 28 -0.79 -15.62 -38.32
CA ARG A 28 -0.17 -16.89 -37.91
C ARG A 28 -1.16 -17.95 -37.43
N LYS A 29 -2.42 -17.59 -37.19
CA LYS A 29 -3.51 -18.56 -36.93
C LYS A 29 -3.76 -19.54 -38.09
N LEU A 30 -3.42 -19.13 -39.31
CA LEU A 30 -3.67 -19.89 -40.53
C LEU A 30 -2.49 -20.81 -40.89
N HIS A 31 -1.42 -20.83 -40.08
CA HIS A 31 -0.28 -21.68 -40.33
C HIS A 31 -0.67 -23.15 -40.18
N LYS A 32 -0.25 -23.98 -41.15
CA LYS A 32 -0.42 -25.42 -41.08
C LYS A 32 0.60 -26.02 -40.13
N PHE A 33 0.15 -26.95 -39.30
CA PHE A 33 0.99 -27.65 -38.34
C PHE A 33 0.77 -29.16 -38.43
N ARG A 34 1.80 -29.92 -38.08
CA ARG A 34 1.79 -31.37 -38.04
C ARG A 34 2.23 -31.86 -36.65
N PRO A 35 1.50 -32.79 -36.03
CA PRO A 35 1.93 -33.40 -34.77
C PRO A 35 3.16 -34.29 -34.99
N LEU A 36 4.10 -34.24 -34.05
CA LEU A 36 5.27 -35.12 -34.01
C LEU A 36 4.92 -36.36 -33.17
N GLU A 37 4.75 -37.52 -33.81
CA GLU A 37 4.50 -38.78 -33.12
C GLU A 37 5.80 -39.33 -32.50
N SER A 38 5.91 -39.30 -31.17
CA SER A 38 6.10 -40.50 -30.32
C SER A 38 6.85 -40.19 -29.01
N PHE A 39 6.20 -40.51 -27.88
CA PHE A 39 6.77 -41.40 -26.86
C PHE A 39 5.60 -41.95 -26.01
N GLN A 40 5.39 -43.27 -26.08
CA GLN A 40 4.41 -44.00 -25.26
C GLN A 40 5.06 -44.35 -23.90
N PRO A 41 4.39 -44.12 -22.76
CA PRO A 41 4.84 -44.71 -21.49
C PRO A 41 4.35 -46.16 -21.40
N VAL A 42 5.29 -47.09 -21.23
CA VAL A 42 5.03 -48.52 -20.96
C VAL A 42 4.70 -48.70 -19.48
N THR A 43 3.57 -49.36 -19.21
CA THR A 43 3.16 -49.86 -17.88
C THR A 43 3.79 -51.21 -17.57
N THR A 44 4.38 -51.39 -16.38
CA THR A 44 4.50 -52.71 -15.71
C THR A 44 4.61 -52.55 -14.18
N ALA A 45 4.14 -53.60 -13.50
CA ALA A 45 3.77 -53.69 -12.10
C ALA A 45 4.93 -53.82 -11.07
N THR A 46 4.55 -53.62 -9.80
CA THR A 46 5.24 -53.73 -8.49
C THR A 46 6.08 -55.01 -8.29
N PRO A 47 7.12 -55.02 -7.42
CA PRO A 47 6.90 -55.25 -5.97
C PRO A 47 7.87 -54.55 -4.96
N ALA A 48 7.31 -54.34 -3.76
CA ALA A 48 7.84 -54.45 -2.40
C ALA A 48 9.35 -54.28 -2.03
N GLN A 49 9.54 -53.44 -1.00
CA GLN A 49 10.38 -53.59 0.22
C GLN A 49 11.92 -53.67 0.09
N GLN A 50 12.61 -52.70 0.71
CA GLN A 50 13.41 -52.94 1.92
C GLN A 50 13.81 -51.64 2.63
N ASP A 51 13.65 -51.69 3.95
CA ASP A 51 13.94 -50.70 4.98
C ASP A 51 15.44 -50.37 5.10
N VAL A 52 15.79 -49.15 5.56
CA VAL A 52 16.57 -48.93 6.82
C VAL A 52 16.29 -47.52 7.35
N GLU A 53 15.96 -47.47 8.64
CA GLU A 53 15.69 -46.32 9.51
C GLU A 53 16.92 -45.44 9.80
N ALA A 54 16.71 -44.17 10.15
CA ALA A 54 17.28 -43.56 11.37
C ALA A 54 16.71 -42.14 11.64
N GLU A 55 16.15 -42.04 12.84
CA GLU A 55 15.52 -40.99 13.65
C GLU A 55 16.18 -39.59 13.70
N THR A 56 15.37 -38.54 13.92
CA THR A 56 15.26 -37.76 15.20
C THR A 56 14.34 -36.54 15.00
N GLU A 57 13.18 -36.54 15.64
CA GLU A 57 12.78 -35.72 16.82
C GLU A 57 12.35 -34.27 16.50
N GLU A 58 11.04 -34.05 16.44
CA GLU A 58 10.42 -32.79 16.87
C GLU A 58 9.26 -33.08 17.82
N THR A 59 9.34 -32.49 19.01
CA THR A 59 8.43 -32.62 20.13
C THR A 59 7.18 -31.73 19.99
N ASN A 60 6.00 -32.34 20.18
CA ASN A 60 4.72 -31.66 20.45
C ASN A 60 4.64 -31.15 21.89
N VAL A 61 4.05 -29.95 22.10
CA VAL A 61 3.13 -29.63 23.22
C VAL A 61 2.25 -28.44 22.75
N ASP A 62 1.04 -28.65 22.26
CA ASP A 62 -0.27 -28.74 22.96
C ASP A 62 -1.00 -27.38 23.08
N GLU A 63 -2.13 -27.31 22.38
CA GLU A 63 -3.12 -26.23 22.42
C GLU A 63 -4.02 -26.35 23.67
N PRO A 64 -4.52 -25.23 24.23
CA PRO A 64 -5.77 -25.24 24.95
C PRO A 64 -6.90 -24.68 24.07
N ASN A 65 -7.87 -25.56 23.86
CA ASN A 65 -9.20 -25.36 23.33
C ASN A 65 -10.01 -24.41 24.23
N GLU A 66 -10.52 -23.29 23.68
CA GLU A 66 -11.63 -22.54 24.29
C GLU A 66 -12.79 -22.45 23.29
N GLU A 67 -13.82 -23.24 23.57
CA GLU A 67 -15.15 -23.16 22.97
C GLU A 67 -15.85 -21.86 23.37
N LEU A 68 -16.24 -21.02 22.42
CA LEU A 68 -17.24 -19.97 22.64
C LEU A 68 -18.19 -19.84 21.45
N ASP A 69 -19.34 -20.48 21.66
CA ASP A 69 -20.73 -20.10 21.39
C ASP A 69 -21.16 -19.54 20.02
N ALA A 70 -22.21 -20.18 19.51
CA ALA A 70 -22.92 -19.84 18.29
C ALA A 70 -23.99 -18.77 18.54
N ASP A 71 -24.42 -18.14 17.45
CA ASP A 71 -25.57 -17.22 17.32
C ASP A 71 -25.46 -15.83 17.96
N GLN A 72 -25.06 -14.85 17.14
CA GLN A 72 -25.69 -13.53 17.18
C GLN A 72 -26.06 -13.06 15.76
N PRO A 73 -27.28 -12.51 15.57
CA PRO A 73 -27.77 -12.09 14.27
C PRO A 73 -27.05 -10.84 13.77
N ILE A 74 -26.93 -10.75 12.45
CA ILE A 74 -26.39 -9.59 11.72
C ILE A 74 -27.32 -8.40 11.99
N ALA A 75 -26.98 -7.60 13.00
CA ALA A 75 -27.71 -6.40 13.36
C ALA A 75 -27.36 -5.26 12.39
N GLU A 76 -28.42 -4.73 11.78
CA GLU A 76 -28.43 -3.54 10.93
C GLU A 76 -27.72 -2.38 11.62
N SER A 77 -26.74 -1.80 10.92
CA SER A 77 -25.90 -0.71 11.40
C SER A 77 -26.74 0.53 11.69
N SER A 78 -26.87 0.81 12.98
CA SER A 78 -27.51 1.99 13.55
C SER A 78 -26.64 3.24 13.36
N THR A 79 -27.31 4.35 13.13
CA THR A 79 -26.85 5.66 12.65
C THR A 79 -26.11 6.52 13.68
N ALA A 80 -25.32 5.93 14.59
CA ALA A 80 -24.65 6.70 15.64
C ALA A 80 -23.28 6.12 16.06
N ALA A 81 -22.21 6.45 15.32
CA ALA A 81 -20.88 6.83 15.85
C ALA A 81 -19.78 6.98 14.75
N PRO A 82 -19.75 8.08 13.97
CA PRO A 82 -18.65 8.33 13.02
C PRO A 82 -17.42 9.02 13.65
N LYS A 83 -17.56 9.65 14.82
CA LYS A 83 -16.56 10.59 15.40
C LYS A 83 -15.16 9.98 15.66
N SER A 84 -15.09 8.72 16.12
CA SER A 84 -13.80 8.09 16.48
C SER A 84 -13.16 7.30 15.35
N PHE A 85 -13.90 6.95 14.30
CA PHE A 85 -13.42 6.02 13.28
C PHE A 85 -12.47 6.70 12.30
N LEU A 86 -12.84 7.88 11.80
CA LEU A 86 -12.01 8.61 10.86
C LEU A 86 -10.72 9.12 11.50
N SER A 87 -10.77 9.59 12.75
CA SER A 87 -9.60 10.01 13.52
C SER A 87 -8.60 8.86 13.75
N LYS A 88 -9.09 7.65 14.01
CA LYS A 88 -8.22 6.45 14.09
C LYS A 88 -7.62 6.12 12.73
N ARG A 89 -8.41 6.15 11.66
CA ARG A 89 -7.93 5.88 10.30
C ARG A 89 -6.90 6.91 9.82
N ALA A 90 -7.08 8.19 10.14
CA ALA A 90 -6.18 9.26 9.74
C ALA A 90 -4.74 9.04 10.23
N LYS A 91 -4.55 8.34 11.36
CA LYS A 91 -3.22 7.96 11.88
C LYS A 91 -2.48 6.95 10.98
N SER A 92 -3.22 6.18 10.18
CA SER A 92 -2.66 5.17 9.28
C SER A 92 -2.70 5.58 7.81
N ILE A 93 -3.29 6.75 7.48
CA ILE A 93 -3.37 7.26 6.10
C ILE A 93 -2.14 8.14 5.83
N PRO A 94 -1.24 7.73 4.92
CA PRO A 94 -0.10 8.56 4.55
C PRO A 94 -0.54 9.79 3.75
N LEU A 95 0.20 10.88 3.87
CA LEU A 95 -0.05 12.08 3.09
C LEU A 95 0.34 11.87 1.61
N ARG A 96 -0.51 12.31 0.69
CA ARG A 96 -0.25 12.24 -0.77
C ARG A 96 1.04 12.95 -1.13
N LEU A 97 1.79 12.43 -2.12
CA LEU A 97 3.03 13.07 -2.58
C LEU A 97 2.77 14.34 -3.41
N THR A 98 3.54 15.40 -3.14
CA THR A 98 3.62 16.62 -3.96
C THR A 98 4.39 16.37 -5.26
N LEU A 99 4.37 17.33 -6.18
CA LEU A 99 5.10 17.21 -7.45
C LEU A 99 6.62 17.14 -7.24
N GLN A 100 7.16 17.88 -6.27
CA GLN A 100 8.60 17.85 -5.98
C GLN A 100 9.00 16.53 -5.33
N GLU A 101 8.20 16.03 -4.38
CA GLU A 101 8.42 14.72 -3.77
C GLU A 101 8.38 13.59 -4.80
N ARG A 102 7.52 13.68 -5.83
CA ARG A 102 7.52 12.71 -6.93
C ARG A 102 8.80 12.73 -7.78
N LYS A 103 9.49 13.86 -7.87
CA LYS A 103 10.81 13.91 -8.54
C LYS A 103 11.86 13.18 -7.69
N LEU A 104 11.86 13.42 -6.39
CA LEU A 104 12.74 12.72 -5.44
C LEU A 104 12.46 11.21 -5.42
N LEU A 105 11.19 10.80 -5.45
CA LEU A 105 10.81 9.40 -5.57
C LEU A 105 11.41 8.74 -6.82
N ARG A 106 11.30 9.39 -7.99
CA ARG A 106 11.86 8.86 -9.24
C ARG A 106 13.38 8.73 -9.17
N LEU A 107 14.04 9.69 -8.54
CA LEU A 107 15.48 9.64 -8.32
C LEU A 107 15.85 8.47 -7.41
N LEU A 108 15.13 8.30 -6.30
CA LEU A 108 15.32 7.18 -5.37
C LEU A 108 15.09 5.83 -6.05
N GLU A 109 13.99 5.67 -6.77
CA GLU A 109 13.68 4.45 -7.52
C GLU A 109 14.80 4.12 -8.51
N SER A 110 15.32 5.12 -9.22
CA SER A 110 16.41 4.94 -10.19
C SER A 110 17.72 4.54 -9.50
N ALA A 111 18.06 5.18 -8.39
CA ALA A 111 19.25 4.87 -7.61
C ALA A 111 19.20 3.45 -7.03
N LEU A 112 18.04 3.04 -6.48
CA LEU A 112 17.84 1.69 -5.94
C LEU A 112 17.80 0.62 -7.04
N HIS A 113 17.30 0.96 -8.23
CA HIS A 113 17.29 0.04 -9.36
C HIS A 113 18.70 -0.29 -9.84
N VAL A 114 19.57 0.72 -9.97
CA VAL A 114 20.98 0.54 -10.38
C VAL A 114 21.84 -0.06 -9.25
N SER A 115 21.40 0.06 -8.00
CA SER A 115 22.14 -0.46 -6.87
C SER A 115 22.17 -1.99 -6.84
N GLU A 116 23.36 -2.55 -6.72
CA GLU A 116 23.65 -3.98 -6.45
C GLU A 116 23.69 -4.28 -4.94
N TYR A 117 23.05 -3.45 -4.09
CA TYR A 117 23.15 -3.54 -2.63
C TYR A 117 22.85 -4.94 -2.11
N THR A 118 21.69 -5.49 -2.46
CA THR A 118 21.27 -6.82 -2.04
C THR A 118 22.20 -7.90 -2.57
N ASP A 119 22.71 -7.74 -3.79
CA ASP A 119 23.57 -8.74 -4.40
C ASP A 119 24.96 -8.79 -3.75
N ARG A 120 25.42 -7.69 -3.14
CA ARG A 120 26.75 -7.63 -2.48
C ARG A 120 26.70 -7.82 -0.98
N VAL A 121 25.64 -7.33 -0.33
CA VAL A 121 25.53 -7.26 1.13
C VAL A 121 24.77 -8.46 1.71
N ASP A 122 23.79 -9.01 0.98
CA ASP A 122 22.93 -10.11 1.45
C ASP A 122 23.52 -11.51 1.13
N ILE A 123 24.80 -11.59 0.73
CA ILE A 123 25.47 -12.87 0.53
C ILE A 123 25.89 -13.43 1.89
N LEU A 124 25.32 -14.57 2.28
CA LEU A 124 25.78 -15.40 3.39
C LEU A 124 27.16 -16.00 3.08
N SER A 125 28.21 -15.20 3.21
CA SER A 125 29.58 -15.68 3.10
C SER A 125 30.08 -16.18 4.45
N TYR A 126 30.36 -17.47 4.55
CA TYR A 126 30.93 -18.17 5.71
C TYR A 126 32.28 -17.59 6.19
N SER A 127 32.94 -16.74 5.38
CA SER A 127 34.24 -16.13 5.65
C SER A 127 34.14 -14.64 6.06
N SER A 128 32.94 -14.06 6.08
CA SER A 128 32.73 -12.65 6.43
C SER A 128 32.63 -12.47 7.95
N THR A 129 33.64 -11.82 8.55
CA THR A 129 33.52 -11.34 9.94
C THR A 129 32.50 -10.21 10.02
N ARG A 130 31.84 -10.05 11.18
CA ARG A 130 30.83 -9.00 11.43
C ARG A 130 31.33 -7.61 10.98
N THR A 131 32.57 -7.25 11.34
CA THR A 131 33.18 -5.97 10.98
C THR A 131 33.41 -5.80 9.47
N LYS A 132 33.80 -6.86 8.75
CA LYS A 132 33.97 -6.81 7.28
C LYS A 132 32.62 -6.60 6.59
N ARG A 133 31.56 -7.21 7.12
CA ARG A 133 30.19 -7.01 6.63
C ARG A 133 29.72 -5.58 6.88
N ALA A 134 29.89 -5.04 8.09
CA ALA A 134 29.56 -3.66 8.41
C ALA A 134 30.29 -2.67 7.50
N ALA A 135 31.60 -2.87 7.26
CA ALA A 135 32.37 -2.04 6.35
C ALA A 135 31.89 -2.12 4.88
N ALA A 136 31.40 -3.29 4.44
CA ALA A 136 30.80 -3.44 3.10
C ALA A 136 29.44 -2.74 3.01
N GLN A 137 28.58 -2.90 4.02
CA GLN A 137 27.29 -2.22 4.16
C GLN A 137 27.45 -0.70 4.07
N ILE A 138 28.37 -0.14 4.85
CA ILE A 138 28.65 1.31 4.85
C ILE A 138 29.14 1.77 3.49
N ARG A 139 30.04 1.02 2.84
CA ARG A 139 30.57 1.42 1.53
C ARG A 139 29.46 1.52 0.48
N GLU A 140 28.60 0.52 0.41
CA GLU A 140 27.48 0.50 -0.54
C GLU A 140 26.42 1.57 -0.18
N LEU A 141 26.13 1.73 1.12
CA LEU A 141 25.22 2.77 1.60
C LEU A 141 25.74 4.17 1.25
N CYS A 142 27.00 4.48 1.55
CA CYS A 142 27.63 5.75 1.18
C CYS A 142 27.67 5.96 -0.33
N ALA A 143 27.84 4.91 -1.14
CA ALA A 143 27.79 5.01 -2.60
C ALA A 143 26.39 5.43 -3.09
N ILE A 144 25.34 4.83 -2.53
CA ILE A 144 23.95 5.18 -2.86
C ILE A 144 23.63 6.61 -2.41
N LEU A 145 23.99 6.97 -1.18
CA LEU A 145 23.76 8.32 -0.63
C LEU A 145 24.49 9.40 -1.44
N SER A 146 25.75 9.16 -1.80
CA SER A 146 26.54 10.09 -2.62
C SER A 146 25.93 10.25 -4.01
N GLY A 147 25.53 9.14 -4.63
CA GLY A 147 24.87 9.15 -5.95
C GLY A 147 23.53 9.88 -5.93
N LEU A 148 22.73 9.69 -4.87
CA LEU A 148 21.48 10.42 -4.66
C LEU A 148 21.71 11.93 -4.51
N CYS A 149 22.65 12.32 -3.64
CA CYS A 149 22.94 13.72 -3.38
C CYS A 149 23.45 14.43 -4.63
N LEU A 150 24.42 13.83 -5.33
CA LEU A 150 25.01 14.39 -6.55
C LEU A 150 23.99 14.56 -7.69
N ALA A 151 23.06 13.62 -7.82
CA ALA A 151 22.03 13.68 -8.85
C ALA A 151 20.89 14.67 -8.51
N ALA A 152 20.66 14.95 -7.22
CA ALA A 152 19.67 15.93 -6.78
C ALA A 152 20.22 17.37 -6.82
N ASP A 153 21.45 17.57 -6.33
CA ASP A 153 22.16 18.84 -6.36
C ASP A 153 23.66 18.60 -6.54
N TYR A 154 24.18 19.07 -7.68
CA TYR A 154 25.57 18.91 -8.04
C TYR A 154 26.51 19.58 -7.04
N LYS A 155 26.16 20.76 -6.53
CA LYS A 155 27.05 21.55 -5.66
C LYS A 155 27.18 20.88 -4.29
N THR A 156 26.04 20.59 -3.66
CA THR A 156 25.99 19.89 -2.37
C THR A 156 26.61 18.49 -2.47
N GLY A 157 26.40 17.79 -3.60
CA GLY A 157 27.02 16.48 -3.86
C GLY A 157 28.54 16.54 -3.99
N GLN A 158 29.09 17.60 -4.58
CA GLN A 158 30.54 17.78 -4.67
C GLN A 158 31.16 18.05 -3.29
N GLU A 159 30.54 18.93 -2.50
CA GLU A 159 30.96 19.21 -1.12
C GLU A 159 30.94 17.94 -0.25
N LEU A 160 29.90 17.10 -0.42
CA LEU A 160 29.79 15.81 0.26
C LEU A 160 30.89 14.82 -0.18
N PHE A 161 31.28 14.84 -1.46
CA PHE A 161 32.34 13.97 -1.97
C PHE A 161 33.72 14.36 -1.43
N GLU A 162 33.98 15.66 -1.26
CA GLU A 162 35.23 16.21 -0.74
C GLU A 162 35.34 16.04 0.79
N GLY A 163 34.27 16.36 1.53
CA GLY A 163 34.26 16.34 3.01
C GLY A 163 33.88 15.00 3.63
N ARG A 164 33.18 14.12 2.90
CA ARG A 164 32.57 12.86 3.38
C ARG A 164 31.67 13.02 4.62
N ASP A 165 31.12 14.21 4.82
CA ASP A 165 30.22 14.50 5.94
C ASP A 165 28.76 14.27 5.52
N PHE A 166 28.26 13.06 5.75
CA PHE A 166 26.88 12.71 5.45
C PHE A 166 25.88 13.23 6.49
N ALA A 167 26.33 13.54 7.71
CA ALA A 167 25.48 13.99 8.80
C ALA A 167 24.88 15.37 8.52
N ALA A 168 25.62 16.25 7.82
CA ALA A 168 25.13 17.55 7.38
C ALA A 168 23.86 17.48 6.51
N ASN A 169 23.63 16.35 5.83
CA ASN A 169 22.49 16.13 4.94
C ASN A 169 21.50 15.08 5.45
N GLU A 170 21.58 14.70 6.73
CA GLU A 170 20.72 13.69 7.37
C GLU A 170 19.24 13.93 7.08
N ASP A 171 18.74 15.14 7.34
CA ASP A 171 17.34 15.50 7.14
C ASP A 171 16.88 15.28 5.69
N TRP A 172 17.77 15.52 4.72
CA TRP A 172 17.45 15.33 3.32
C TRP A 172 17.35 13.84 2.97
N PHE A 173 18.32 13.02 3.40
CA PHE A 173 18.27 11.58 3.20
C PHE A 173 17.06 10.94 3.88
N ALA A 174 16.79 11.32 5.13
CA ALA A 174 15.63 10.87 5.88
C ALA A 174 14.31 11.17 5.15
N ARG A 175 14.17 12.40 4.60
CA ARG A 175 13.01 12.75 3.77
C ARG A 175 12.90 11.90 2.50
N VAL A 176 14.00 11.67 1.78
CA VAL A 176 13.98 10.87 0.55
C VAL A 176 13.51 9.44 0.83
N PHE A 177 14.03 8.81 1.89
CA PHE A 177 13.63 7.44 2.25
C PHE A 177 12.22 7.37 2.85
N GLU A 178 11.78 8.39 3.60
CA GLU A 178 10.38 8.54 4.02
C GLU A 178 9.45 8.59 2.80
N ILE A 179 9.74 9.40 1.79
CA ILE A 179 8.95 9.51 0.56
C ILE A 179 8.80 8.16 -0.13
N GLY A 180 9.89 7.39 -0.23
CA GLY A 180 9.86 6.03 -0.79
C GLY A 180 8.92 5.09 -0.03
N ARG A 181 9.02 5.09 1.30
CA ARG A 181 8.14 4.28 2.17
C ARG A 181 6.68 4.73 2.10
N ARG A 182 6.42 6.04 2.16
CA ARG A 182 5.09 6.62 2.04
C ARG A 182 4.45 6.32 0.69
N HIS A 183 5.21 6.37 -0.41
CA HIS A 183 4.74 5.99 -1.73
C HIS A 183 4.26 4.54 -1.77
N LYS A 184 5.06 3.62 -1.22
CA LYS A 184 4.78 2.19 -1.19
C LYS A 184 3.53 1.87 -0.37
N VAL A 185 3.36 2.50 0.80
CA VAL A 185 2.15 2.31 1.63
C VAL A 185 0.89 2.79 0.89
N MET A 186 0.97 3.92 0.18
CA MET A 186 -0.14 4.44 -0.60
C MET A 186 -0.42 3.61 -1.87
N ASN A 187 0.60 2.95 -2.44
CA ASN A 187 0.51 2.18 -3.68
C ASN A 187 1.25 0.84 -3.54
N PRO A 188 0.66 -0.16 -2.85
CA PRO A 188 1.31 -1.46 -2.63
C PRO A 188 1.78 -2.17 -3.91
N ASP A 189 1.12 -1.93 -5.04
CA ASP A 189 1.48 -2.49 -6.35
C ASP A 189 2.74 -1.90 -7.00
N LYS A 190 3.23 -0.76 -6.51
CA LYS A 190 4.41 -0.07 -7.06
C LYS A 190 5.68 -0.46 -6.31
N MET A 191 6.84 -0.13 -6.88
CA MET A 191 8.17 -0.48 -6.32
C MET A 191 8.29 -1.96 -5.91
N ARG A 192 7.90 -2.92 -6.77
CA ARG A 192 7.94 -4.35 -6.41
C ARG A 192 9.37 -4.88 -6.23
N GLU A 193 10.30 -4.41 -7.05
CA GLU A 193 11.70 -4.87 -7.04
C GLU A 193 12.61 -3.99 -6.17
N THR A 194 12.38 -2.68 -6.16
CA THR A 194 13.27 -1.70 -5.51
C THR A 194 12.96 -1.49 -4.04
N TYR A 195 11.72 -1.74 -3.58
CA TYR A 195 11.35 -1.50 -2.19
C TYR A 195 12.04 -2.45 -1.21
N GLY A 196 12.24 -3.72 -1.60
CA GLY A 196 12.99 -4.67 -0.78
C GLY A 196 14.41 -4.17 -0.50
N LYS A 197 15.11 -3.70 -1.54
CA LYS A 197 16.45 -3.09 -1.42
C LYS A 197 16.44 -1.90 -0.45
N LEU A 198 15.45 -1.02 -0.55
CA LEU A 198 15.29 0.11 0.37
C LEU A 198 15.16 -0.35 1.82
N ILE A 199 14.32 -1.36 2.08
CA ILE A 199 14.11 -1.85 3.45
C ILE A 199 15.36 -2.52 4.00
N TYR A 200 16.04 -3.36 3.23
CA TYR A 200 17.31 -3.95 3.67
C TYR A 200 18.37 -2.88 3.97
N LEU A 201 18.47 -1.86 3.13
CA LEU A 201 19.35 -0.72 3.36
C LEU A 201 19.02 -0.01 4.68
N LEU A 202 17.74 0.27 4.95
CA LEU A 202 17.31 0.95 6.18
C LEU A 202 17.42 0.07 7.44
N MET A 203 17.30 -1.25 7.30
CA MET A 203 17.53 -2.21 8.39
C MET A 203 19.00 -2.21 8.77
N ASP A 204 19.89 -2.31 7.78
CA ASP A 204 21.33 -2.31 8.00
C ASP A 204 21.84 -0.97 8.54
N ALA A 205 21.27 0.15 8.08
CA ALA A 205 21.59 1.48 8.58
C ALA A 205 21.29 1.66 10.08
N GLN A 206 20.36 0.88 10.65
CA GLN A 206 20.03 0.90 12.07
C GLN A 206 20.87 -0.08 12.91
N SER A 207 21.70 -0.90 12.29
CA SER A 207 22.64 -1.76 13.02
C SER A 207 23.66 -0.88 13.77
N HIS A 208 23.95 -1.19 15.03
CA HIS A 208 24.84 -0.40 15.89
C HIS A 208 26.22 -0.17 15.23
N ASP A 209 26.80 -1.21 14.64
CA ASP A 209 28.10 -1.14 13.94
C ASP A 209 28.08 -0.14 12.76
N VAL A 210 26.94 -0.01 12.08
CA VAL A 210 26.77 0.84 10.89
C VAL A 210 26.37 2.25 11.30
N SER A 211 25.44 2.39 12.24
CA SER A 211 24.95 3.67 12.74
C SER A 211 26.07 4.49 13.38
N ASP A 212 26.96 3.86 14.15
CA ASP A 212 28.10 4.54 14.78
C ASP A 212 29.08 5.11 13.75
N LEU A 213 29.28 4.37 12.65
CA LEU A 213 30.19 4.76 11.58
C LEU A 213 29.56 5.74 10.59
N LEU A 214 28.25 5.69 10.41
CA LEU A 214 27.49 6.60 9.55
C LEU A 214 27.27 7.95 10.23
N GLY A 215 27.12 7.97 11.56
CA GLY A 215 26.99 9.18 12.37
C GLY A 215 25.62 9.84 12.32
N PHE A 216 24.62 9.23 11.66
CA PHE A 216 23.26 9.76 11.56
C PHE A 216 22.24 8.62 11.33
N SER A 217 20.93 8.88 11.54
CA SER A 217 19.87 7.90 11.31
C SER A 217 18.96 8.29 10.13
N PRO A 218 18.94 7.52 9.04
CA PRO A 218 18.10 7.82 7.87
C PRO A 218 16.60 7.52 8.08
N VAL A 219 16.18 7.06 9.27
CA VAL A 219 14.83 6.54 9.50
C VAL A 219 14.01 7.51 10.35
N VAL A 220 13.05 8.17 9.71
CA VAL A 220 12.05 9.03 10.38
C VAL A 220 10.65 8.40 10.36
N PRO A 221 9.73 8.79 11.26
CA PRO A 221 8.32 8.39 11.16
C PRO A 221 7.67 8.84 9.84
N LEU A 222 6.68 8.08 9.37
CA LEU A 222 5.94 8.43 8.15
C LEU A 222 5.08 9.67 8.36
N VAL A 223 5.00 10.52 7.35
CA VAL A 223 4.11 11.68 7.34
C VAL A 223 2.68 11.21 7.03
N THR A 224 1.81 11.33 8.03
CA THR A 224 0.40 10.93 7.95
C THR A 224 -0.50 12.15 7.92
N VAL A 225 -1.76 11.93 7.52
CA VAL A 225 -2.78 12.99 7.59
C VAL A 225 -2.97 13.46 9.03
N TYR A 226 -2.97 12.54 10.00
CA TYR A 226 -3.12 12.89 11.40
C TYR A 226 -1.96 13.73 11.93
N SER A 227 -0.70 13.31 11.71
CA SER A 227 0.47 14.06 12.18
C SER A 227 0.51 15.47 11.58
N THR A 228 0.20 15.59 10.28
CA THR A 228 0.16 16.88 9.59
C THR A 228 -0.90 17.83 10.17
N LEU A 229 -2.09 17.30 10.49
CA LEU A 229 -3.18 18.09 11.09
C LEU A 229 -2.88 18.43 12.56
N GLU A 230 -2.23 17.53 13.29
CA GLU A 230 -1.79 17.74 14.68
C GLU A 230 -0.74 18.85 14.77
N ASP A 231 0.25 18.84 13.86
CA ASP A 231 1.32 19.84 13.80
C ASP A 231 0.79 21.25 13.56
N HIS A 232 -0.31 21.38 12.80
CA HIS A 232 -0.94 22.67 12.50
C HIS A 232 -2.18 22.97 13.36
N GLY A 233 -2.48 22.15 14.37
CA GLY A 233 -3.63 22.35 15.26
C GLY A 233 -5.01 22.24 14.59
N ALA A 234 -5.10 21.59 13.42
CA ALA A 234 -6.30 21.49 12.59
C ALA A 234 -7.06 20.17 12.77
N LEU A 235 -6.92 19.49 13.92
CA LEU A 235 -7.55 18.20 14.19
C LEU A 235 -9.09 18.24 14.14
N ALA A 236 -9.69 19.41 14.40
CA ALA A 236 -11.14 19.63 14.33
C ALA A 236 -11.74 19.31 12.95
N VAL A 237 -10.93 19.38 11.87
CA VAL A 237 -11.36 19.00 10.52
C VAL A 237 -11.83 17.55 10.46
N LEU A 238 -11.20 16.65 11.23
CA LEU A 238 -11.54 15.21 11.24
C LEU A 238 -12.91 14.92 11.84
N GLU A 239 -13.46 15.85 12.60
CA GLU A 239 -14.76 15.75 13.26
C GLU A 239 -15.87 16.45 12.46
N ASP A 240 -15.53 17.21 11.42
CA ASP A 240 -16.48 17.96 10.62
C ASP A 240 -17.30 17.02 9.70
N PRO A 241 -18.64 17.01 9.78
CA PRO A 241 -19.50 16.17 8.93
C PRO A 241 -19.29 16.41 7.42
N ARG A 242 -18.84 17.60 7.02
CA ARG A 242 -18.56 17.92 5.61
C ARG A 242 -17.40 17.10 5.06
N LEU A 243 -16.52 16.57 5.92
CA LEU A 243 -15.40 15.73 5.52
C LEU A 243 -15.87 14.40 4.92
N GLU A 244 -16.97 13.84 5.41
CA GLU A 244 -17.57 12.63 4.82
C GLU A 244 -18.03 12.90 3.38
N VAL A 245 -18.71 14.03 3.14
CA VAL A 245 -19.14 14.43 1.79
C VAL A 245 -17.94 14.71 0.89
N ALA A 246 -16.90 15.35 1.42
CA ALA A 246 -15.68 15.69 0.69
C ALA A 246 -14.84 14.45 0.32
N THR A 247 -14.87 13.40 1.14
CA THR A 247 -14.09 12.17 0.92
C THR A 247 -14.92 11.07 0.25
N LYS A 248 -16.24 11.24 0.18
CA LYS A 248 -17.15 10.32 -0.49
C LYS A 248 -16.71 10.07 -1.93
N GLU A 249 -16.78 8.81 -2.30
CA GLU A 249 -16.43 8.37 -3.63
C GLU A 249 -17.61 8.47 -4.60
N ILE A 250 -17.31 8.81 -5.85
CA ILE A 250 -18.31 9.03 -6.90
C ILE A 250 -18.27 7.83 -7.84
N ILE A 251 -19.23 6.94 -7.68
CA ILE A 251 -19.34 5.73 -8.50
C ILE A 251 -20.09 6.07 -9.78
N SER A 252 -19.46 5.77 -10.93
CA SER A 252 -20.13 5.82 -12.23
C SER A 252 -20.29 4.38 -12.74
N PRO A 253 -21.50 3.79 -12.68
CA PRO A 253 -21.70 2.43 -13.18
C PRO A 253 -21.43 2.33 -14.70
N PRO A 254 -20.86 1.22 -15.19
CA PRO A 254 -20.62 1.01 -16.62
C PRO A 254 -21.95 1.01 -17.41
N GLY A 255 -22.04 1.74 -18.53
CA GLY A 255 -23.26 1.83 -19.35
C GLY A 255 -24.24 2.95 -18.96
N ALA A 256 -23.77 3.93 -18.18
CA ALA A 256 -24.55 5.04 -17.63
C ALA A 256 -25.35 5.84 -18.69
N SER A 257 -26.67 5.90 -18.50
CA SER A 257 -27.60 6.78 -19.23
C SER A 257 -27.36 8.26 -18.90
N GLY A 258 -27.95 9.19 -19.68
CA GLY A 258 -27.79 10.63 -19.46
C GLY A 258 -28.18 11.14 -18.06
N ARG A 259 -29.10 10.44 -17.35
CA ARG A 259 -29.49 10.77 -15.97
C ARG A 259 -28.39 10.46 -14.95
N VAL A 260 -27.65 9.37 -15.13
CA VAL A 260 -26.53 8.98 -14.27
C VAL A 260 -25.40 10.00 -14.38
N ARG A 261 -25.14 10.55 -15.57
CA ARG A 261 -24.14 11.61 -15.76
C ARG A 261 -24.49 12.90 -15.01
N ALA A 262 -25.76 13.29 -14.98
CA ALA A 262 -26.22 14.48 -14.25
C ALA A 262 -26.08 14.30 -12.72
N GLU A 263 -26.36 13.10 -12.21
CA GLU A 263 -26.17 12.76 -10.81
C GLU A 263 -24.68 12.74 -10.41
N VAL A 264 -23.83 12.13 -11.23
CA VAL A 264 -22.37 12.15 -11.07
C VAL A 264 -21.87 13.59 -11.00
N GLN A 265 -22.29 14.47 -11.93
CA GLN A 265 -21.88 15.87 -11.91
C GLN A 265 -22.39 16.62 -10.67
N ARG A 266 -23.60 16.31 -10.18
CA ARG A 266 -24.13 16.86 -8.93
C ARG A 266 -23.27 16.44 -7.74
N ASN A 267 -22.88 15.17 -7.68
CA ASN A 267 -22.03 14.63 -6.62
C ASN A 267 -20.62 15.24 -6.67
N ILE A 268 -20.05 15.43 -7.87
CA ILE A 268 -18.76 16.12 -8.05
C ILE A 268 -18.84 17.54 -7.48
N ARG A 269 -19.86 18.32 -7.87
CA ARG A 269 -20.07 19.69 -7.37
C ARG A 269 -20.33 19.74 -5.87
N ALA A 270 -21.02 18.75 -5.30
CA ALA A 270 -21.23 18.68 -3.85
C ALA A 270 -19.90 18.43 -3.11
N LYS A 271 -19.07 17.52 -3.62
CA LYS A 271 -17.73 17.23 -3.10
C LYS A 271 -16.81 18.44 -3.17
N GLU A 272 -16.72 19.09 -4.33
CA GLU A 272 -15.90 20.29 -4.52
C GLU A 272 -16.31 21.43 -3.57
N ARG A 273 -17.62 21.69 -3.45
CA ARG A 273 -18.13 22.68 -2.48
C ARG A 273 -17.81 22.33 -1.04
N ALA A 274 -17.90 21.06 -0.66
CA ALA A 274 -17.55 20.62 0.69
C ALA A 274 -16.05 20.81 0.97
N VAL A 275 -15.18 20.48 0.02
CA VAL A 275 -13.73 20.71 0.11
C VAL A 275 -13.44 22.20 0.26
N GLU A 276 -14.03 23.05 -0.59
CA GLU A 276 -13.83 24.50 -0.52
C GLU A 276 -14.31 25.10 0.80
N ALA A 277 -15.47 24.67 1.30
CA ALA A 277 -15.99 25.14 2.59
C ALA A 277 -15.05 24.76 3.74
N LEU A 278 -14.56 23.52 3.77
CA LEU A 278 -13.56 23.09 4.77
C LEU A 278 -12.25 23.89 4.64
N VAL A 279 -11.77 24.11 3.43
CA VAL A 279 -10.55 24.87 3.22
C VAL A 279 -10.70 26.31 3.67
N ASN A 280 -11.84 26.96 3.38
CA ASN A 280 -12.07 28.35 3.76
C ASN A 280 -12.19 28.52 5.29
N ASP A 281 -12.78 27.56 5.99
CA ASP A 281 -13.00 27.66 7.43
C ASP A 281 -11.73 27.34 8.24
N TYR A 282 -10.92 26.40 7.77
CA TYR A 282 -9.77 25.87 8.51
C TYR A 282 -8.40 26.32 7.96
N ALA A 283 -8.30 26.81 6.73
CA ALA A 283 -7.03 27.34 6.21
C ALA A 283 -6.81 28.78 6.73
N GLY A 284 -5.65 29.01 7.36
CA GLY A 284 -5.23 30.35 7.75
C GLY A 284 -6.02 31.00 8.90
N THR A 285 -6.92 30.29 9.58
CA THR A 285 -7.72 30.87 10.66
C THR A 285 -7.01 30.84 12.01
N GLU A 286 -6.26 31.92 12.27
CA GLU A 286 -6.35 32.61 13.56
C GLU A 286 -7.82 32.95 13.91
N ALA A 287 -8.78 32.90 12.98
CA ALA A 287 -10.19 33.23 13.23
C ALA A 287 -10.97 32.20 14.09
N SER A 288 -10.46 30.96 14.27
CA SER A 288 -11.05 30.06 15.28
C SER A 288 -10.79 30.57 16.70
N SER A 289 -9.71 31.34 16.92
CA SER A 289 -9.52 32.05 18.19
C SER A 289 -10.61 33.09 18.43
N ARG A 290 -11.23 33.69 17.40
CA ARG A 290 -12.32 34.67 17.56
C ARG A 290 -13.68 34.02 17.86
N ALA A 291 -14.00 32.88 17.23
CA ALA A 291 -15.22 32.13 17.53
C ALA A 291 -15.15 31.47 18.93
N LEU A 292 -13.98 30.92 19.31
CA LEU A 292 -13.74 30.40 20.65
C LEU A 292 -13.65 31.51 21.71
N ARG A 293 -13.09 32.69 21.40
CA ARG A 293 -13.09 33.87 22.30
C ARG A 293 -14.48 34.50 22.45
N SER A 294 -15.35 34.42 21.44
CA SER A 294 -16.75 34.86 21.51
C SER A 294 -17.56 33.96 22.44
N SER A 295 -17.43 32.63 22.29
CA SER A 295 -18.10 31.68 23.19
C SER A 295 -17.51 31.69 24.61
N ARG A 296 -16.20 31.92 24.77
CA ARG A 296 -15.57 32.10 26.09
C ARG A 296 -15.91 33.43 26.75
N ARG A 297 -16.05 34.55 26.02
CA ARG A 297 -16.54 35.83 26.58
C ARG A 297 -18.02 35.79 26.97
N ALA A 298 -18.83 34.98 26.28
CA ALA A 298 -20.22 34.75 26.65
C ALA A 298 -20.32 33.91 27.94
N ALA A 299 -19.46 32.89 28.10
CA ALA A 299 -19.41 32.05 29.30
C ALA A 299 -18.74 32.75 30.51
N GLN A 300 -17.71 33.59 30.28
CA GLN A 300 -17.03 34.34 31.34
C GLN A 300 -17.84 35.53 31.90
N LYS A 301 -19.01 35.83 31.33
CA LYS A 301 -19.88 36.89 31.85
C LYS A 301 -20.85 36.40 32.94
N GLU A 302 -20.85 35.10 33.23
CA GLU A 302 -21.68 34.49 34.29
C GLU A 302 -20.87 33.99 35.50
N GLU A 303 -19.53 33.95 35.42
CA GLU A 303 -18.65 33.50 36.52
C GLU A 303 -17.56 34.54 36.81
N GLU A 304 -17.93 35.65 37.45
CA GLU A 304 -16.98 36.58 38.07
C GLU A 304 -17.20 36.58 39.60
N SER A 305 -16.71 35.54 40.27
CA SER A 305 -16.36 35.57 41.70
C SER A 305 -15.43 34.40 42.05
N ASP A 306 -14.26 34.71 42.62
CA ASP A 306 -13.16 33.83 43.04
C ASP A 306 -12.41 33.10 41.91
N GLY A 307 -11.10 33.01 41.84
CA GLY A 307 -9.99 33.31 42.74
C GLY A 307 -8.80 32.51 42.21
N LEU A 308 -7.61 33.12 42.15
CA LEU A 308 -6.28 32.58 41.80
C LEU A 308 -6.15 31.09 41.42
N GLU A 309 -5.59 30.80 40.24
CA GLU A 309 -4.32 30.07 40.09
C GLU A 309 -3.81 30.08 38.63
N LYS A 310 -2.61 30.65 38.42
CA LYS A 310 -1.90 30.68 37.14
C LYS A 310 -1.24 29.32 36.89
N LYS A 311 -1.79 28.51 35.99
CA LYS A 311 -1.00 27.52 35.23
C LYS A 311 -0.77 28.06 33.82
N ALA A 312 0.46 28.50 33.58
CA ALA A 312 0.96 28.83 32.26
C ALA A 312 1.06 27.54 31.44
N SER A 313 -0.01 27.21 30.70
CA SER A 313 0.07 26.28 29.58
C SER A 313 0.87 26.94 28.47
N GLN A 314 1.97 26.31 28.07
CA GLN A 314 2.73 26.62 26.86
C GLN A 314 1.76 26.66 25.67
N GLU A 315 1.44 27.87 25.21
CA GLU A 315 0.71 28.08 23.98
C GLU A 315 1.66 27.71 22.84
N ASN A 316 1.43 26.53 22.27
CA ASN A 316 2.21 25.97 21.18
C ASN A 316 2.02 26.88 19.96
N ASP A 317 3.07 27.62 19.56
CA ASP A 317 3.16 28.41 18.32
C ASP A 317 3.08 27.49 17.08
N LYS A 318 1.93 26.85 16.87
CA LYS A 318 1.68 26.00 15.72
C LYS A 318 1.33 26.88 14.53
N LYS A 319 2.17 26.82 13.51
CA LYS A 319 1.96 27.52 12.25
C LYS A 319 0.58 27.16 11.68
N PRO A 320 -0.21 28.12 11.17
CA PRO A 320 -1.51 27.82 10.59
C PRO A 320 -1.37 26.93 9.35
N ILE A 321 -2.32 26.02 9.15
CA ILE A 321 -2.34 25.12 7.99
C ILE A 321 -2.59 25.92 6.70
N SER A 322 -1.77 25.64 5.68
CA SER A 322 -1.99 26.17 4.33
C SER A 322 -3.21 25.54 3.67
N ALA A 323 -3.93 26.32 2.87
CA ALA A 323 -5.05 25.84 2.07
C ALA A 323 -4.67 24.67 1.16
N GLU A 324 -3.46 24.70 0.58
CA GLU A 324 -2.96 23.62 -0.27
C GLU A 324 -2.73 22.33 0.52
N LEU A 325 -2.12 22.45 1.71
CA LEU A 325 -1.83 21.31 2.57
C LEU A 325 -3.10 20.66 3.11
N LEU A 326 -4.11 21.47 3.44
CA LEU A 326 -5.41 20.96 3.86
C LEU A 326 -6.14 20.23 2.73
N ARG A 327 -6.11 20.76 1.49
CA ARG A 327 -6.63 20.06 0.30
C ARG A 327 -5.91 18.73 0.10
N GLN A 328 -4.58 18.72 0.23
CA GLN A 328 -3.76 17.51 0.13
C GLN A 328 -4.15 16.46 1.18
N CYS A 329 -4.42 16.86 2.42
CA CYS A 329 -4.94 15.97 3.47
C CYS A 329 -6.28 15.33 3.06
N ILE A 330 -7.26 16.15 2.62
CA ILE A 330 -8.58 15.66 2.23
C ILE A 330 -8.49 14.71 1.02
N TYR A 331 -7.67 15.05 0.02
CA TYR A 331 -7.43 14.17 -1.12
C TYR A 331 -6.76 12.86 -0.72
N SER A 332 -5.85 12.87 0.25
CA SER A 332 -5.20 11.65 0.75
C SER A 332 -6.21 10.69 1.39
N ILE A 333 -7.19 11.21 2.14
CA ILE A 333 -8.28 10.41 2.72
C ILE A 333 -9.19 9.85 1.61
N SER A 334 -9.52 10.67 0.61
CA SER A 334 -10.30 10.24 -0.55
C SER A 334 -9.59 9.14 -1.34
N ASP A 335 -8.29 9.28 -1.58
CA ASP A 335 -7.46 8.31 -2.31
C ASP A 335 -7.39 6.98 -1.53
N ASN A 336 -7.21 7.03 -0.21
CA ASN A 336 -7.23 5.83 0.64
C ASN A 336 -8.57 5.10 0.57
N SER A 337 -9.68 5.83 0.62
CA SER A 337 -11.02 5.24 0.56
C SER A 337 -11.29 4.57 -0.81
N ALA A 338 -10.88 5.22 -1.90
CA ALA A 338 -10.95 4.64 -3.24
C ALA A 338 -10.05 3.40 -3.38
N PHE A 339 -8.84 3.43 -2.83
CA PHE A 339 -7.91 2.30 -2.85
C PHE A 339 -8.47 1.09 -2.11
N LEU A 340 -9.02 1.27 -0.91
CA LEU A 340 -9.65 0.20 -0.15
C LEU A 340 -10.81 -0.40 -0.93
N ARG A 341 -11.69 0.41 -1.52
CA ARG A 341 -12.80 -0.14 -2.30
C ARG A 341 -12.34 -1.01 -3.47
N VAL A 342 -11.30 -0.58 -4.20
CA VAL A 342 -10.81 -1.31 -5.38
C VAL A 342 -10.09 -2.62 -5.01
N ASN A 343 -9.42 -2.67 -3.85
CA ASN A 343 -8.57 -3.83 -3.49
C ASN A 343 -9.18 -4.73 -2.41
N ARG A 344 -9.89 -4.16 -1.43
CA ARG A 344 -10.50 -4.88 -0.31
C ARG A 344 -11.87 -5.44 -0.69
N ASP A 345 -12.73 -4.64 -1.30
CA ASP A 345 -14.13 -5.06 -1.54
C ASP A 345 -14.23 -6.29 -2.45
N PRO A 346 -13.41 -6.46 -3.52
CA PRO A 346 -13.40 -7.71 -4.27
C PRO A 346 -13.00 -8.92 -3.44
N CYS A 347 -12.06 -8.76 -2.50
CA CYS A 347 -11.66 -9.81 -1.56
C CYS A 347 -12.80 -10.13 -0.58
N GLU A 348 -13.51 -9.12 -0.06
CA GLU A 348 -14.68 -9.32 0.81
C GLU A 348 -15.81 -10.05 0.08
N ILE A 349 -16.10 -9.66 -1.17
CA ILE A 349 -17.07 -10.35 -2.03
C ILE A 349 -16.65 -11.79 -2.27
N MET A 350 -15.36 -12.03 -2.57
CA MET A 350 -14.81 -13.37 -2.75
C MET A 350 -14.96 -14.22 -1.49
N ILE A 351 -14.63 -13.68 -0.31
CA ILE A 351 -14.81 -14.36 0.97
C ILE A 351 -16.29 -14.71 1.19
N GLY A 352 -17.21 -13.81 0.83
CA GLY A 352 -18.65 -14.07 0.87
C GLY A 352 -19.06 -15.25 -0.03
N TYR A 353 -18.54 -15.31 -1.26
CA TYR A 353 -18.78 -16.44 -2.15
C TYR A 353 -18.17 -17.73 -1.61
N LEU A 354 -16.95 -17.68 -1.07
CA LEU A 354 -16.31 -18.85 -0.48
C LEU A 354 -17.14 -19.41 0.68
N LYS A 355 -17.57 -18.58 1.62
CA LYS A 355 -18.43 -19.01 2.75
C LYS A 355 -19.79 -19.57 2.30
N LYS A 356 -20.35 -19.05 1.20
CA LYS A 356 -21.66 -19.46 0.69
C LYS A 356 -21.61 -20.77 -0.10
N TYR A 357 -20.58 -20.95 -0.92
CA TYR A 357 -20.50 -22.08 -1.87
C TYR A 357 -19.56 -23.19 -1.43
N PHE A 358 -18.63 -22.91 -0.51
CA PHE A 358 -17.65 -23.88 -0.02
C PHE A 358 -17.81 -24.03 1.50
N HIS A 359 -18.54 -25.07 1.91
CA HIS A 359 -18.67 -25.41 3.32
C HIS A 359 -17.49 -26.31 3.75
N PRO A 360 -16.82 -26.01 4.87
CA PRO A 360 -15.65 -26.77 5.33
C PRO A 360 -15.94 -28.24 5.64
N THR A 361 -17.20 -28.59 5.90
CA THR A 361 -17.64 -29.93 6.31
C THR A 361 -18.61 -30.59 5.32
N LYS A 362 -19.07 -29.89 4.29
CA LYS A 362 -19.99 -30.44 3.29
C LYS A 362 -19.34 -30.34 1.92
N CYS A 363 -18.76 -31.46 1.47
CA CYS A 363 -18.39 -31.63 0.08
C CYS A 363 -19.68 -31.85 -0.72
N THR A 364 -20.29 -30.79 -1.25
CA THR A 364 -21.34 -30.97 -2.26
C THR A 364 -20.65 -31.53 -3.49
N PRO A 365 -21.00 -32.77 -3.94
CA PRO A 365 -20.43 -33.29 -5.17
C PRO A 365 -20.78 -32.30 -6.28
N THR A 366 -19.75 -31.73 -6.90
CA THR A 366 -19.91 -30.92 -8.10
C THR A 366 -20.74 -31.74 -9.07
N LYS A 367 -21.93 -31.22 -9.41
CA LYS A 367 -22.67 -31.65 -10.59
C LYS A 367 -21.64 -31.84 -11.71
N THR A 368 -21.63 -33.02 -12.32
CA THR A 368 -20.68 -33.36 -13.38
C THR A 368 -20.67 -32.24 -14.44
N LEU A 369 -19.56 -32.05 -15.17
CA LEU A 369 -19.47 -31.04 -16.23
C LEU A 369 -20.66 -31.10 -17.22
N GLU A 370 -21.26 -32.28 -17.39
CA GLU A 370 -22.47 -32.53 -18.18
C GLU A 370 -23.75 -31.91 -17.60
N GLU A 371 -23.88 -31.82 -16.28
CA GLU A 371 -25.03 -31.20 -15.61
C GLU A 371 -24.88 -29.67 -15.50
N ALA A 372 -23.65 -29.16 -15.38
CA ALA A 372 -23.38 -27.72 -15.43
C ALA A 372 -23.72 -27.13 -16.81
N ALA A 373 -23.47 -27.87 -17.90
CA ALA A 373 -23.84 -27.49 -19.27
C ALA A 373 -25.35 -27.37 -19.49
N LYS A 374 -26.17 -28.10 -18.71
CA LYS A 374 -27.64 -28.01 -18.78
C LYS A 374 -28.20 -26.73 -18.13
N VAL A 375 -27.49 -26.13 -17.17
CA VAL A 375 -27.94 -24.89 -16.50
C VAL A 375 -27.80 -23.66 -17.42
N SER A 376 -26.92 -23.71 -18.42
CA SER A 376 -26.78 -22.67 -19.45
C SER A 376 -28.01 -22.49 -20.34
N PHE A 377 -28.89 -23.49 -20.44
CA PHE A 377 -30.10 -23.39 -21.28
C PHE A 377 -31.26 -22.64 -20.63
N PHE A 378 -31.19 -22.35 -19.32
CA PHE A 378 -32.23 -21.60 -18.62
C PHE A 378 -32.03 -20.07 -18.69
N PHE A 379 -30.88 -19.59 -19.17
CA PHE A 379 -30.57 -18.15 -19.19
C PHE A 379 -30.89 -17.44 -20.52
N VAL A 380 -31.48 -18.14 -21.51
CA VAL A 380 -31.78 -17.58 -22.85
C VAL A 380 -33.29 -17.49 -23.17
N ARG A 381 -34.19 -17.82 -22.24
CA ARG A 381 -35.63 -17.53 -22.42
C ARG A 381 -36.16 -16.66 -21.29
N ARG A 382 -36.11 -15.34 -21.48
CA ARG A 382 -37.18 -14.47 -20.96
C ARG A 382 -38.40 -14.67 -21.86
N PRO A 383 -39.58 -15.07 -21.35
CA PRO A 383 -40.83 -14.77 -22.03
C PRO A 383 -41.16 -13.27 -21.84
N ASP A 384 -41.92 -12.76 -22.80
CA ASP A 384 -42.27 -11.35 -23.06
C ASP A 384 -42.69 -10.50 -21.85
#